data_AF-A0A099S574-F1
#
_entry.id   AF-A0A099S574-F1
#
_cell.length_a   1.000
_cell.length_b   1.000
_cell.length_c   1.000
_cell.angle_alpha   90.00
_cell.angle_beta   90.00
_cell.angle_gamma   90.00
#
_symmetry.space_group_name_H-M   'P 1'
#
loop_
_entity.id
_entity.type
_entity.pdbx_description
1 polymer ?
#
loop_
_entity_poly.entity_id
_entity_poly.type
_entity_poly.pdbx_seq_one_letter_code
_entity_poly.pdbx_strand_id
1 'polypeptide(L)' 'MDGKIIIDKLIDTLEAKGEISFNDGAKELFIQTVDDKEGYSYVSSTNQEFISSRDAVEWAVEELNGIDNIMTWE' A
#
# COMPACT_ATOMS: atom_id res chain seq x y z
N MET A 1 -2.53 -11.41 17.00
CA MET A 1 -2.67 -9.97 17.27
C MET A 1 -1.66 -9.25 16.39
N ASP A 2 -1.78 -9.28 15.06
CA ASP A 2 -0.59 -8.99 14.23
C ASP A 2 -0.89 -8.21 12.93
N GLY A 3 -2.06 -8.40 12.32
CA GLY A 3 -2.39 -7.73 11.05
C GLY A 3 -2.48 -6.20 11.12
N LYS A 4 -3.12 -5.66 12.17
CA LYS A 4 -3.28 -4.19 12.30
C LYS A 4 -1.94 -3.45 12.44
N ILE A 5 -1.00 -4.05 13.16
CA ILE A 5 0.34 -3.47 13.38
C ILE A 5 1.13 -3.44 12.06
N ILE A 6 0.93 -4.44 11.20
CA ILE A 6 1.57 -4.48 9.89
C ILE A 6 0.97 -3.42 8.98
N ILE A 7 -0.36 -3.28 8.91
CA ILE A 7 -1.02 -2.23 8.12
C ILE A 7 -0.54 -0.83 8.52
N ASP A 8 -0.50 -0.53 9.82
CA ASP A 8 -0.04 0.79 10.28
C ASP A 8 1.42 1.06 9.87
N LYS A 9 2.32 0.06 9.93
CA LYS A 9 3.70 0.19 9.43
C LYS A 9 3.81 0.41 7.92
N LEU A 10 2.96 -0.24 7.14
CA LEU A 10 2.91 -0.08 5.68
C LEU A 10 2.46 1.33 5.32
N ILE A 11 1.46 1.86 6.04
CA ILE A 11 0.99 3.24 5.92
C ILE A 11 2.13 4.20 6.25
N ASP A 12 2.77 4.05 7.41
CA ASP A 12 3.91 4.91 7.82
C ASP A 12 5.03 4.88 6.77
N THR A 13 5.31 3.71 6.19
CA THR A 13 6.33 3.56 5.14
C THR A 13 5.93 4.26 3.85
N LEU A 14 4.68 4.11 3.41
CA LEU A 14 4.14 4.77 2.22
C LEU A 14 4.16 6.29 2.38
N GLU A 15 3.76 6.81 3.54
CA GLU A 15 3.76 8.25 3.83
C GLU A 15 5.19 8.81 3.96
N ALA A 16 6.14 8.03 4.48
CA ALA A 16 7.53 8.45 4.66
C ALA A 16 8.37 8.35 3.38
N LYS A 17 8.24 7.26 2.62
CA LYS A 17 9.02 7.01 1.39
C LYS A 17 8.34 7.56 0.14
N GLY A 18 7.02 7.76 0.19
CA GLY A 18 6.20 8.13 -0.97
C GLY A 18 5.83 6.94 -1.85
N GLU A 19 6.35 5.75 -1.60
CA GLU A 19 6.00 4.53 -2.32
C GLU A 19 6.18 3.28 -1.47
N ILE A 20 5.43 2.23 -1.82
CA ILE A 20 5.59 0.90 -1.23
C ILE A 20 5.22 -0.18 -2.26
N SER A 21 5.89 -1.33 -2.17
CA SER A 21 5.60 -2.50 -2.99
C SER A 21 5.18 -3.68 -2.12
N PHE A 22 4.26 -4.48 -2.65
CA PHE A 22 3.71 -5.67 -2.04
C PHE A 22 3.92 -6.83 -3.00
N ASN A 23 4.43 -7.94 -2.49
CA ASN A 23 4.69 -9.12 -3.30
C ASN A 23 4.30 -10.39 -2.52
N ASP A 24 3.48 -11.24 -3.14
CA ASP A 24 3.05 -12.54 -2.60
C ASP A 24 3.73 -13.74 -3.31
N GLY A 25 4.83 -13.50 -3.99
CA GLY A 25 5.51 -14.48 -4.85
C GLY A 25 4.75 -14.82 -6.14
N ALA A 26 3.44 -14.58 -6.22
CA ALA A 26 2.61 -14.78 -7.41
C ALA A 26 2.20 -13.46 -8.10
N LYS A 27 1.99 -12.40 -7.32
CA LYS A 27 1.59 -11.08 -7.79
C LYS A 27 2.42 -10.01 -7.11
N GLU A 28 2.65 -8.92 -7.84
CA GLU A 28 3.31 -7.72 -7.34
C GLU A 28 2.38 -6.52 -7.54
N LEU A 29 2.19 -5.76 -6.47
CA LEU A 29 1.48 -4.49 -6.46
C LEU A 29 2.43 -3.41 -5.98
N PHE A 30 2.33 -2.22 -6.54
CA PHE A 30 3.01 -1.04 -6.01
C PHE A 30 1.99 0.06 -5.79
N ILE A 31 2.18 0.84 -4.72
CA ILE A 31 1.42 2.03 -4.41
C ILE A 31 2.40 3.17 -4.31
N GLN A 32 2.08 4.28 -4.98
CA GLN A 32 2.87 5.50 -4.95
C GLN A 32 1.98 6.67 -4.55
N THR A 33 2.59 7.61 -3.85
CA THR A 33 1.98 8.88 -3.46
C THR A 33 2.15 9.85 -4.62
N VAL A 34 1.05 10.48 -5.00
CA VAL A 34 0.98 11.48 -6.06
C VAL A 34 0.57 12.79 -5.40
N ASP A 35 1.42 13.80 -5.52
CA ASP A 35 1.07 15.17 -5.17
C ASP A 35 0.15 15.71 -6.27
N ASP A 36 -1.15 15.79 -5.96
CA ASP A 36 -2.13 16.44 -6.82
C ASP A 36 -2.39 17.87 -6.30
N LYS A 37 -2.96 18.74 -7.14
CA LYS A 37 -3.17 20.16 -6.79
C LYS A 37 -4.11 20.34 -5.58
N GLU A 38 -4.87 19.32 -5.22
CA GLU A 38 -5.78 19.29 -4.08
C GLU A 38 -5.19 18.61 -2.83
N GLY A 39 -3.98 18.02 -2.91
CA GLY A 39 -3.31 17.34 -1.80
C GLY A 39 -2.61 16.04 -2.21
N TYR A 40 -2.25 15.21 -1.22
CA TYR A 40 -1.66 13.89 -1.47
C TYR A 40 -2.75 12.87 -1.81
N SER A 41 -2.63 12.27 -2.99
CA SER A 41 -3.39 11.11 -3.44
C SER A 41 -2.46 9.90 -3.54
N TYR A 42 -3.02 8.70 -3.63
CA TYR A 42 -2.25 7.46 -3.77
C TYR A 42 -2.76 6.69 -4.97
N VAL A 43 -1.84 6.20 -5.81
CA VAL A 43 -2.20 5.41 -6.99
C VAL A 43 -1.49 4.08 -6.96
N SER A 44 -2.23 3.01 -7.26
CA SER A 44 -1.67 1.68 -7.38
C SER A 44 -1.20 1.37 -8.81
N SER A 45 -0.43 0.30 -8.94
CA SER A 45 0.01 -0.28 -10.21
C SER A 45 -1.11 -0.69 -11.15
N THR A 46 -2.32 -0.85 -10.64
CA THR A 46 -3.52 -1.23 -11.39
C THR A 46 -4.31 -0.01 -11.87
N ASN A 47 -3.76 1.20 -11.76
CA ASN A 47 -4.43 2.48 -11.99
C ASN A 47 -5.61 2.73 -11.05
N GLN A 48 -5.58 2.16 -9.83
CA GLN A 48 -6.58 2.48 -8.82
C GLN A 48 -6.12 3.64 -7.97
N GLU A 49 -6.99 4.64 -7.82
CA GLU A 49 -6.71 5.88 -7.09
C GLU A 49 -7.39 5.85 -5.72
N PHE A 50 -6.68 6.37 -4.71
CA PHE A 50 -7.11 6.41 -3.33
C PHE A 50 -6.82 7.79 -2.75
N ILE A 51 -7.74 8.25 -1.90
CA ILE A 51 -7.65 9.55 -1.22
C ILE A 51 -6.81 9.44 0.07
N SER A 52 -6.59 8.23 0.55
CA SER A 52 -5.94 7.92 1.82
C SER A 52 -4.93 6.79 1.65
N SER A 53 -3.78 6.92 2.33
CA SER A 53 -2.73 5.90 2.43
C SER A 53 -3.30 4.61 3.02
N ARG A 54 -4.21 4.73 4.00
CA ARG A 54 -4.90 3.59 4.63
C ARG A 54 -5.75 2.81 3.63
N ASP A 55 -6.61 3.51 2.87
CA ASP A 55 -7.48 2.84 1.88
C ASP A 55 -6.64 2.12 0.83
N ALA A 56 -5.54 2.74 0.39
CA ALA A 56 -4.64 2.15 -0.60
C ALA A 56 -3.98 0.86 -0.08
N VAL A 57 -3.43 0.91 1.15
CA VAL A 57 -2.77 -0.23 1.78
C VAL A 57 -3.77 -1.36 2.09
N GLU A 58 -4.94 -1.04 2.64
CA GLU A 58 -5.97 -2.03 2.93
C GLU A 58 -6.44 -2.74 1.65
N TRP A 59 -6.66 -1.99 0.56
CA TRP A 59 -7.00 -2.57 -0.73
C TRP A 59 -5.91 -3.53 -1.25
N ALA A 60 -4.62 -3.15 -1.18
CA ALA A 60 -3.54 -4.02 -1.66
C ALA A 60 -3.40 -5.29 -0.82
N VAL A 61 -3.65 -5.19 0.49
CA VAL A 61 -3.70 -6.35 1.38
C VAL A 61 -4.83 -7.30 0.98
N GLU A 62 -6.02 -6.76 0.70
CA GLU A 62 -7.18 -7.57 0.26
C GLU A 62 -6.92 -8.23 -1.09
N GLU A 63 -6.34 -7.52 -2.06
CA GLU A 63 -6.00 -8.05 -3.39
C GLU A 63 -4.98 -9.20 -3.36
N LEU A 64 -4.13 -9.23 -2.33
CA LEU A 64 -3.13 -10.28 -2.09
C LEU A 64 -3.63 -11.43 -1.20
N ASN A 65 -4.95 -11.48 -0.94
CA ASN A 65 -5.58 -12.47 -0.05
C ASN A 65 -5.12 -12.39 1.42
N GLY A 66 -4.69 -11.22 1.88
CA GLY A 66 -4.35 -10.96 3.27
C GLY A 66 -2.87 -10.69 3.53
N ILE A 67 -2.56 -10.43 4.80
CA ILE A 67 -1.25 -9.87 5.23
C ILE A 67 -0.16 -10.93 5.29
N ASP A 68 -0.52 -12.20 5.55
CA ASP A 68 0.43 -13.33 5.59
C ASP A 68 1.19 -13.53 4.27
N ASN A 69 0.63 -12.97 3.20
CA ASN A 69 1.08 -13.04 1.81
C ASN A 69 1.88 -11.80 1.38
N ILE A 70 2.16 -10.86 2.29
CA ILE A 70 2.82 -9.60 1.93
C ILE A 70 4.29 -9.67 2.35
N MET A 71 5.19 -9.81 1.36
CA MET A 71 6.61 -9.51 1.54
C MET A 71 6.86 -8.04 1.21
N THR A 72 7.19 -7.24 2.22
CA THR A 72 7.73 -5.89 2.04
C THR A 72 9.22 -5.95 1.81
N TRP A 73 9.70 -5.37 0.71
CA TRP A 73 11.13 -5.18 0.50
C TRP A 73 11.56 -3.85 1.16
N GLU A 74 12.49 -3.92 2.11
CA GLU A 74 13.03 -2.75 2.85
C GLU A 74 13.93 -1.85 1.99
#